data_AF-A0A945TVM2-F1
#
_entry.id   AF-A0A945TVM2-F1
#
_cell.length_a   1.000
_cell.length_b   1.000
_cell.length_c   1.000
_cell.angle_alpha   90.00
_cell.angle_beta   90.00
_cell.angle_gamma   90.00
#
_symmetry.space_group_name_H-M   'P 1'
#
loop_
_entity.id
_entity.type
_entity.pdbx_description
1 polymer ?
#
loop_
_entity_poly.entity_id
_entity_poly.type
_entity_poly.pdbx_seq_one_letter_code
_entity_poly.pdbx_strand_id
1 'polypeptide(L)'
;MNTQKNLMMFTIVISVIYGIWAIFAPGSIMSTYGAQEEFVNPVTLNTIMLFGVSAWVVAILGWHIRSTVTEENVEKAMIYFALAWLLYGLHGVISERMLTWPEGLEPRAFSEQTIGGIVFLVLSVVYYILRKPKGGE
;
A
#
# COMPACT_ATOMS: atom_id res chain seq x y z
N MET A 1 8.91 -11.34 -19.23
CA MET A 1 8.84 -11.48 -17.75
C MET A 1 9.51 -10.35 -16.95
N ASN A 2 10.44 -9.57 -17.53
CA ASN A 2 11.16 -8.49 -16.80
C ASN A 2 10.24 -7.41 -16.23
N THR A 3 9.25 -6.95 -17.00
CA THR A 3 8.29 -5.94 -16.54
C THR A 3 7.57 -6.37 -15.27
N GLN A 4 7.07 -7.61 -15.22
CA GLN A 4 6.35 -8.13 -14.06
C GLN A 4 7.28 -8.25 -12.85
N LYS A 5 8.50 -8.77 -13.02
CA LYS A 5 9.49 -8.84 -11.93
C LYS A 5 9.93 -7.47 -11.42
N ASN A 6 9.93 -6.45 -12.26
CA ASN A 6 10.23 -5.07 -11.85
C ASN A 6 9.06 -4.46 -11.07
N LEU A 7 7.82 -4.70 -11.50
CA LEU A 7 6.63 -4.29 -10.74
C LEU A 7 6.58 -5.01 -9.37
N MET A 8 6.82 -6.31 -9.30
CA MET A 8 6.93 -7.01 -8.01
C MET A 8 8.02 -6.39 -7.13
N MET A 9 9.18 -6.04 -7.70
CA MET A 9 10.26 -5.35 -6.98
C MET A 9 9.82 -3.99 -6.45
N PHE A 10 9.07 -3.22 -7.23
CA PHE A 10 8.57 -1.92 -6.80
C PHE A 10 7.70 -2.02 -5.54
N THR A 11 6.77 -2.98 -5.48
CA THR A 11 5.98 -3.22 -4.26
C THR A 11 6.88 -3.58 -3.08
N ILE A 12 7.86 -4.47 -3.27
CA ILE A 12 8.78 -4.88 -2.20
C ILE A 12 9.55 -3.66 -1.66
N VAL A 13 10.11 -2.83 -2.53
CA VAL A 13 10.88 -1.65 -2.14
C VAL A 13 10.02 -0.66 -1.36
N ILE A 14 8.81 -0.37 -1.83
CA ILE A 14 7.87 0.49 -1.11
C ILE A 14 7.55 -0.09 0.26
N SER A 15 7.24 -1.38 0.34
CA SER A 15 6.93 -2.06 1.60
C SER A 15 8.08 -1.98 2.60
N VAL A 16 9.34 -2.11 2.16
CA VAL A 16 10.51 -1.94 3.03
C VAL A 16 10.62 -0.50 3.53
N ILE A 17 10.54 0.49 2.65
CA ILE A 17 10.69 1.91 3.01
C ILE A 17 9.59 2.33 4.00
N TYR A 18 8.33 2.06 3.67
CA TYR A 18 7.21 2.37 4.55
C TYR A 18 7.23 1.54 5.84
N GLY A 19 7.69 0.28 5.77
CA GLY A 19 7.83 -0.58 6.94
C GLY A 19 8.83 -0.02 7.96
N ILE A 20 10.02 0.37 7.49
CA ILE A 20 11.04 1.03 8.33
C ILE A 20 10.47 2.33 8.91
N TRP A 21 9.88 3.17 8.06
CA TRP A 21 9.38 4.47 8.49
C TRP A 21 8.27 4.35 9.55
N ALA A 22 7.33 3.42 9.37
CA ALA A 22 6.24 3.17 10.30
C ALA A 22 6.71 2.59 11.64
N ILE A 23 7.74 1.74 11.65
CA ILE A 23 8.28 1.16 12.89
C ILE A 23 9.07 2.20 13.69
N PHE A 24 9.94 2.96 13.02
CA PHE A 24 10.93 3.81 13.72
C PHE A 24 10.52 5.27 13.85
N ALA A 25 9.57 5.75 13.04
CA ALA A 25 9.03 7.11 13.16
C ALA A 25 7.51 7.16 12.86
N PRO A 26 6.67 6.40 13.61
CA PRO A 26 5.23 6.33 13.38
C PRO A 26 4.53 7.69 13.45
N GLY A 27 4.96 8.59 14.34
CA GLY A 27 4.39 9.94 14.45
C GLY A 27 4.64 10.80 13.20
N SER A 28 5.81 10.64 12.57
CA SER A 28 6.15 11.32 11.32
C SER A 28 5.28 10.85 10.15
N ILE A 29 4.94 9.55 10.11
CA ILE A 29 3.97 9.02 9.15
C ILE A 29 2.60 9.65 9.35
N MET A 30 2.10 9.67 10.59
CA MET A 30 0.76 10.21 10.86
C MET A 30 0.68 11.69 10.49
N SER A 31 1.71 12.48 10.81
CA SER A 31 1.80 13.88 10.41
C SER A 31 1.79 14.06 8.89
N THR A 32 2.43 13.17 8.12
CA THR A 32 2.42 13.23 6.65
C THR A 32 1.02 12.98 6.07
N TYR A 33 0.22 12.15 6.73
CA TYR A 33 -1.18 11.94 6.37
C TYR A 33 -2.13 13.00 6.92
N GLY A 34 -1.61 14.08 7.51
CA GLY A 34 -2.41 15.18 8.03
C GLY A 34 -3.16 14.82 9.32
N ALA A 35 -2.73 13.77 10.04
CA ALA A 35 -3.34 13.40 11.31
C ALA A 35 -3.20 14.55 12.32
N GLN A 36 -4.32 14.92 12.92
CA GLN A 36 -4.35 15.95 13.95
C GLN A 36 -3.70 15.44 15.24
N GLU A 37 -3.11 16.36 16.02
CA GLU A 37 -2.33 16.01 17.22
C GLU A 37 -3.16 15.27 18.26
N GLU A 38 -4.47 15.53 18.32
CA GLU A 38 -5.43 14.89 19.22
C GLU A 38 -5.51 13.36 19.01
N PHE A 39 -5.18 12.87 17.82
CA PHE A 39 -5.17 11.43 17.50
C PHE A 39 -3.79 10.78 17.71
N VAL A 40 -2.75 11.57 18.02
CA VAL A 40 -1.38 11.09 18.25
C VAL A 40 -1.23 10.64 19.70
N ASN A 41 -1.50 9.35 19.94
CA ASN A 41 -1.35 8.73 21.26
C ASN A 41 -0.64 7.36 21.15
N PRO A 42 -0.18 6.77 22.27
CA PRO A 42 0.58 5.51 22.24
C PRO A 42 -0.14 4.34 21.55
N VAL A 43 -1.47 4.26 21.63
CA VAL A 43 -2.26 3.18 21.01
C VAL A 43 -2.27 3.33 19.50
N THR A 44 -2.54 4.54 19.00
CA THR A 44 -2.50 4.83 17.56
C THR A 44 -1.10 4.61 17.01
N LEU A 45 -0.06 5.11 17.69
CA LEU A 45 1.33 4.93 17.27
C LEU A 45 1.74 3.46 17.22
N ASN A 46 1.34 2.66 18.22
CA ASN A 46 1.59 1.22 18.22
C ASN A 46 0.92 0.52 17.02
N THR A 47 -0.29 0.96 16.66
CA THR A 47 -1.02 0.44 15.47
C THR A 47 -0.25 0.74 14.18
N ILE A 48 0.31 1.95 14.04
CA ILE A 48 1.15 2.31 12.89
C ILE A 48 2.43 1.47 12.87
N MET A 49 3.07 1.22 14.01
CA MET A 49 4.24 0.33 14.09
C MET A 49 3.89 -1.10 13.65
N LEU A 50 2.74 -1.63 14.08
CA LEU A 50 2.26 -2.95 13.66
C LEU A 50 1.98 -3.01 12.15
N PHE A 51 1.41 -1.94 11.60
CA PHE A 51 1.28 -1.78 10.16
C PHE A 51 2.65 -1.86 9.46
N GLY A 52 3.68 -1.21 10.03
CA GLY A 52 5.05 -1.32 9.54
C GLY A 52 5.61 -2.74 9.53
N VAL A 53 5.33 -3.53 10.57
CA VAL A 53 5.70 -4.96 10.61
C VAL A 53 4.97 -5.75 9.51
N SER A 54 3.70 -5.45 9.28
CA SER A 54 2.92 -6.08 8.22
C SER A 54 3.47 -5.74 6.82
N ALA A 55 3.94 -4.52 6.61
CA ALA A 55 4.63 -4.14 5.37
C ALA A 55 5.92 -4.97 5.16
N TRP A 56 6.67 -5.26 6.21
CA TRP A 56 7.82 -6.17 6.13
C TRP A 56 7.44 -7.60 5.74
N VAL A 57 6.32 -8.13 6.26
CA VAL A 57 5.79 -9.43 5.84
C VAL A 57 5.48 -9.43 4.33
N VAL A 58 4.84 -8.36 3.83
CA VAL A 58 4.57 -8.19 2.39
C VAL A 58 5.87 -8.14 1.57
N ALA A 59 6.90 -7.43 2.05
CA ALA A 59 8.19 -7.38 1.37
C ALA A 59 8.85 -8.76 1.25
N ILE A 60 8.86 -9.53 2.34
CA ILE A 60 9.47 -10.88 2.38
C ILE A 60 8.71 -11.85 1.48
N LEU A 61 7.38 -11.90 1.59
CA LEU A 61 6.55 -12.77 0.76
C LEU A 61 6.62 -12.35 -0.71
N GLY A 62 6.62 -11.04 -0.98
CA GLY A 62 6.77 -10.50 -2.33
C GLY A 62 8.11 -10.88 -2.95
N TRP A 63 9.20 -10.83 -2.16
CA TRP A 63 10.52 -11.28 -2.59
C TRP A 63 10.52 -12.76 -2.95
N HIS A 64 9.93 -13.59 -2.08
CA HIS A 64 9.79 -15.02 -2.34
C HIS A 64 9.02 -15.28 -3.65
N ILE A 65 7.84 -14.68 -3.82
CA ILE A 65 7.02 -14.82 -5.04
C ILE A 65 7.82 -14.38 -6.27
N ARG A 66 8.49 -13.22 -6.23
CA ARG A 66 9.31 -12.73 -7.35
C ARG A 66 10.42 -13.71 -7.74
N SER A 67 11.00 -14.41 -6.76
CA SER A 67 12.09 -15.36 -6.98
C SER A 67 11.61 -16.69 -7.58
N THR A 68 10.36 -17.10 -7.31
CA THR A 68 9.80 -18.39 -7.71
C THR A 68 8.79 -18.33 -8.86
N VAL A 69 8.35 -17.13 -9.25
CA VAL A 69 7.38 -16.94 -10.34
C VAL A 69 7.95 -17.38 -11.70
N THR A 70 7.11 -18.08 -12.47
CA THR A 70 7.37 -18.60 -13.82
C THR A 70 6.39 -18.00 -14.83
N GLU A 71 6.58 -18.25 -16.12
CA GLU A 71 5.67 -17.75 -17.17
C GLU A 71 4.24 -18.31 -17.04
N GLU A 72 4.08 -19.52 -16.49
CA GLU A 72 2.78 -20.17 -16.30
C GLU A 72 1.94 -19.52 -15.18
N ASN A 73 2.60 -19.02 -14.13
CA ASN A 73 1.91 -18.52 -12.93
C ASN A 73 2.03 -17.00 -12.71
N VAL A 74 2.79 -16.29 -13.55
CA VAL A 74 3.03 -14.85 -13.40
C VAL A 74 1.76 -14.02 -13.46
N GLU A 75 0.79 -14.38 -14.30
CA GLU A 75 -0.49 -13.67 -14.36
C GLU A 75 -1.19 -13.71 -13.00
N LYS A 76 -1.29 -14.90 -12.40
CA LYS A 76 -1.95 -15.09 -11.12
C LYS A 76 -1.22 -14.35 -10.01
N ALA A 77 0.11 -14.42 -9.99
CA ALA A 77 0.93 -13.66 -9.04
C ALA A 77 0.67 -12.15 -9.17
N MET A 78 0.71 -11.60 -10.39
CA MET A 78 0.46 -10.18 -10.63
C MET A 78 -0.96 -9.74 -10.23
N ILE A 79 -1.97 -10.60 -10.38
CA ILE A 79 -3.32 -10.31 -9.90
C ILE A 79 -3.34 -10.13 -8.38
N TYR A 80 -2.60 -10.93 -7.61
CA TYR A 80 -2.52 -10.73 -6.15
C TYR A 80 -1.91 -9.37 -5.78
N PHE A 81 -0.84 -8.95 -6.46
CA PHE A 81 -0.28 -7.61 -6.26
C PHE A 81 -1.25 -6.50 -6.66
N ALA A 82 -1.96 -6.66 -7.79
CA ALA A 82 -2.98 -5.71 -8.23
C ALA A 82 -4.12 -5.59 -7.21
N LEU A 83 -4.59 -6.71 -6.65
CA LEU A 83 -5.62 -6.72 -5.61
C LEU A 83 -5.13 -6.10 -4.30
N ALA A 84 -3.88 -6.34 -3.90
CA ALA A 84 -3.31 -5.69 -2.73
C ALA A 84 -3.32 -4.15 -2.89
N TRP A 85 -2.87 -3.64 -4.04
CA TRP A 85 -2.95 -2.21 -4.35
C TRP A 85 -4.39 -1.70 -4.42
N LEU A 86 -5.33 -2.50 -4.95
CA LEU A 86 -6.74 -2.13 -5.00
C LEU A 86 -7.30 -1.92 -3.60
N LEU A 87 -7.08 -2.87 -2.69
CA LEU A 87 -7.57 -2.80 -1.33
C LEU A 87 -6.97 -1.61 -0.59
N TYR A 88 -5.68 -1.35 -0.78
CA TYR A 88 -5.00 -0.21 -0.18
C TYR A 88 -5.55 1.13 -0.71
N GLY A 89 -5.80 1.20 -2.02
CA GLY A 89 -6.41 2.36 -2.65
C GLY A 89 -7.83 2.61 -2.16
N LEU A 90 -8.68 1.57 -2.15
CA LEU A 90 -10.05 1.65 -1.65
C LEU A 90 -10.08 2.10 -0.19
N HIS A 91 -9.21 1.57 0.66
CA HIS A 91 -9.08 2.06 2.03
C HIS A 91 -8.79 3.57 2.07
N GLY A 92 -7.82 4.06 1.28
CA GLY A 92 -7.45 5.47 1.25
C GLY A 92 -8.58 6.43 0.83
N VAL A 93 -9.40 6.06 -0.15
CA VAL A 93 -10.53 6.91 -0.59
C VAL A 93 -11.80 6.79 0.26
N ILE A 94 -11.98 5.68 0.98
CA ILE A 94 -13.25 5.36 1.65
C ILE A 94 -13.20 5.59 3.17
N SER A 95 -12.07 5.30 3.80
CA SER A 95 -11.92 5.30 5.28
C SER A 95 -12.42 6.59 5.92
N GLU A 96 -12.00 7.75 5.41
CA GLU A 96 -12.40 9.06 5.92
C GLU A 96 -13.92 9.32 5.82
N ARG A 97 -14.62 8.67 4.90
CA ARG A 97 -16.07 8.84 4.68
C ARG A 97 -16.91 7.83 5.43
N MET A 98 -16.33 6.68 5.80
CA MET A 98 -17.03 5.62 6.53
C MET A 98 -16.94 5.78 8.05
N LEU A 99 -15.98 6.57 8.54
CA LEU A 99 -15.77 6.79 9.96
C LEU A 99 -16.56 8.01 10.45
N THR A 100 -17.05 7.91 11.69
CA THR A 100 -17.60 9.07 12.40
C THR A 100 -16.46 9.88 12.98
N TRP A 101 -16.43 11.16 12.66
CA TRP A 101 -15.42 12.09 13.17
C TRP A 101 -15.97 12.91 14.33
N PRO A 102 -15.13 13.27 15.32
CA PRO A 102 -15.48 14.31 16.28
C PRO A 102 -15.78 15.62 15.55
N GLU A 103 -16.70 16.41 16.10
CA GLU A 103 -17.13 17.69 15.52
C GLU A 103 -15.94 18.64 15.30
N GLY A 104 -15.79 19.15 14.08
CA GLY A 104 -14.70 20.05 13.69
C GLY A 104 -13.37 19.35 13.33
N LEU A 105 -13.32 18.02 13.44
CA LEU A 105 -12.17 17.19 13.04
C LEU A 105 -12.45 16.40 11.76
N GLU A 106 -13.48 16.78 11.00
CA GLU A 106 -13.81 16.12 9.75
C GLU A 106 -12.70 16.35 8.71
N PRO A 107 -12.24 15.30 8.01
CA PRO A 107 -11.22 15.42 6.99
C PRO A 107 -11.75 16.22 5.79
N ARG A 108 -10.85 16.94 5.13
CA ARG A 108 -11.17 17.64 3.89
C ARG A 108 -11.61 16.63 2.82
N ALA A 109 -12.52 17.06 1.94
CA ALA A 109 -13.02 16.21 0.84
C ALA A 109 -11.90 15.62 -0.07
N PHE A 110 -10.74 16.27 -0.12
CA PHE A 110 -9.48 15.79 -0.70
C PHE A 110 -8.34 15.97 0.29
N SER A 111 -8.12 14.98 1.15
CA SER A 111 -6.94 14.90 2.02
C SER A 111 -5.75 14.25 1.33
N GLU A 112 -4.56 14.33 1.95
CA GLU A 112 -3.37 13.60 1.54
C GLU A 112 -3.62 12.08 1.48
N GLN A 113 -4.43 11.55 2.41
CA GLN A 113 -4.84 10.14 2.44
C GLN A 113 -5.73 9.77 1.24
N THR A 114 -6.72 10.61 0.92
CA THR A 114 -7.58 10.43 -0.26
C THR A 114 -6.74 10.43 -1.55
N ILE A 115 -5.81 11.38 -1.68
CA ILE A 115 -4.90 11.47 -2.83
C ILE A 115 -4.01 10.22 -2.93
N GLY A 116 -3.42 9.79 -1.81
CA GLY A 116 -2.64 8.55 -1.76
C GLY A 116 -3.47 7.33 -2.18
N GLY A 117 -4.72 7.25 -1.71
CA GLY A 117 -5.67 6.22 -2.12
C GLY A 117 -5.86 6.14 -3.64
N ILE A 118 -6.06 7.29 -4.29
CA ILE A 118 -6.19 7.37 -5.75
C ILE A 118 -4.92 6.86 -6.46
N VAL A 119 -3.73 7.23 -5.97
CA VAL A 119 -2.46 6.74 -6.53
C VAL A 119 -2.37 5.21 -6.46
N PHE A 120 -2.77 4.61 -5.34
CA PHE A 120 -2.76 3.14 -5.20
C PHE A 120 -3.81 2.46 -6.10
N LEU A 121 -4.97 3.09 -6.33
CA LEU A 121 -5.94 2.60 -7.31
C LEU A 121 -5.36 2.61 -8.73
N VAL A 122 -4.65 3.67 -9.12
CA VAL A 122 -3.94 3.72 -10.41
C VAL A 122 -2.90 2.61 -10.50
N LEU A 123 -2.11 2.39 -9.45
CA LEU A 123 -1.14 1.29 -9.41
C LEU A 123 -1.82 -0.08 -9.57
N SER A 124 -2.97 -0.30 -8.93
CA SER A 124 -3.74 -1.53 -9.12
C SER A 124 -4.07 -1.80 -10.59
N VAL A 125 -4.58 -0.78 -11.30
CA VAL A 125 -4.89 -0.85 -12.72
C VAL A 125 -3.63 -1.13 -13.55
N VAL A 126 -2.52 -0.46 -13.27
CA VAL A 126 -1.24 -0.69 -13.96
C VAL A 126 -0.78 -2.14 -13.81
N TYR A 127 -0.81 -2.68 -12.59
CA TYR A 127 -0.41 -4.07 -12.33
C TYR A 127 -1.34 -5.06 -13.02
N TYR A 128 -2.64 -4.77 -13.05
CA TYR A 128 -3.62 -5.61 -13.73
C TYR A 128 -3.43 -5.60 -15.25
N ILE A 129 -3.23 -4.44 -15.88
CA ILE A 129 -2.99 -4.33 -17.33
C ILE A 129 -1.69 -5.03 -17.72
N LEU A 130 -0.64 -4.88 -16.90
CA LEU A 130 0.68 -5.44 -17.14
C LEU A 130 0.87 -6.83 -16.50
N ARG A 131 -0.21 -7.54 -16.18
CA ARG A 131 -0.13 -8.84 -15.48
C ARG A 131 0.52 -9.95 -16.31
N LYS A 132 0.51 -9.85 -17.64
CA LYS A 132 1.14 -10.81 -18.57
C LYS A 132 2.37 -10.22 -19.24
N PRO A 133 3.43 -11.02 -19.48
CA PRO A 133 4.48 -10.67 -20.42
C PRO A 133 3.86 -10.36 -21.79
N LYS A 134 4.29 -9.27 -22.44
CA LYS A 134 3.95 -9.02 -23.85
C LYS A 134 4.95 -9.78 -24.72
N GLY A 135 4.48 -10.74 -25.52
CA GLY A 135 5.33 -11.51 -26.45
C GLY A 135 5.08 -13.02 -26.50
N GLY A 136 3.84 -13.48 -26.38
CA GLY A 136 3.45 -14.87 -26.63
C GLY A 136 2.32 -14.92 -27.66
N GLU A 137 2.64 -14.57 -28.90
CA GLU A 137 2.04 -15.18 -30.10
C GLU A 137 3.08 -16.12 -30.70
#